data_AF-D2KBF2-F1
#
_entry.id   AF-D2KBF2-F1
#
_cell.length_a   1.000
_cell.length_b   1.000
_cell.length_c   1.000
_cell.angle_alpha   90.00
_cell.angle_beta   90.00
_cell.angle_gamma   90.00
#
_symmetry.space_group_name_H-M   'P 1'
#
loop_
_entity.id
_entity.type
_entity.pdbx_description
1 polymer ?
#
loop_
_entity_poly.entity_id
_entity_poly.type
_entity_poly.pdbx_seq_one_letter_code
_entity_poly.pdbx_strand_id
1 'polypeptide(L)'
;SMKSVGEVMAIGRKFEEAFQKALRMVDENVLGFDPYIKKVDEKELQEPTDKRTFVLAAALKANYSIAKLNELTKIDPWFLYKMRNIIEHQVLMEKLPPKEGIPHDVLLKAKQLGFS
;
A
#
# COMPACT_ATOMS: atom_id res chain seq x y z
N SER A 1 -24.01 -8.17 5.02
CA SER A 1 -23.80 -8.70 6.39
C SER A 1 -22.33 -8.63 6.71
N MET A 2 -21.96 -8.24 7.93
CA MET A 2 -20.57 -8.10 8.37
C MET A 2 -19.94 -9.48 8.61
N LYS A 3 -18.74 -9.72 8.07
CA LYS A 3 -17.95 -10.95 8.27
C LYS A 3 -16.65 -10.71 9.04
N SER A 4 -16.39 -9.45 9.45
CA SER A 4 -15.22 -9.10 10.25
C SER A 4 -15.31 -9.71 11.65
N VAL A 5 -14.20 -10.24 12.15
CA VAL A 5 -14.07 -10.81 13.50
C VAL A 5 -13.29 -9.90 14.47
N GLY A 6 -12.74 -8.80 13.98
CA GLY A 6 -11.94 -7.87 14.76
C GLY A 6 -11.52 -6.64 13.94
N GLU A 7 -10.96 -5.66 14.63
CA GLU A 7 -10.46 -4.42 14.02
C GLU A 7 -9.18 -3.97 14.71
N VAL A 8 -8.42 -3.13 14.01
CA VAL A 8 -7.17 -2.55 14.52
C VAL A 8 -7.19 -1.06 14.28
N MET A 9 -6.45 -0.33 15.10
CA MET A 9 -6.28 1.11 14.97
C MET A 9 -4.81 1.47 15.05
N ALA A 10 -4.34 2.28 14.10
CA ALA A 10 -2.99 2.83 14.11
C ALA A 10 -3.01 4.35 14.07
N ILE A 11 -2.01 4.95 14.71
CA ILE A 11 -1.82 6.41 14.76
C ILE A 11 -0.54 6.76 13.98
N GLY A 12 -0.66 7.77 13.12
CA GLY A 12 0.43 8.33 12.33
C GLY A 12 0.18 9.80 12.03
N ARG A 13 1.25 10.56 11.77
CA ARG A 13 1.15 11.99 11.39
C ARG A 13 0.87 12.19 9.91
N LYS A 14 0.90 11.09 9.14
CA LYS A 14 0.55 11.01 7.72
C LYS A 14 -0.35 9.79 7.50
N PHE A 15 -1.17 9.86 6.45
CA PHE A 15 -2.03 8.74 6.07
C PHE A 15 -1.19 7.48 5.79
N GLU A 16 -0.12 7.61 5.00
CA GLU A 16 0.73 6.50 4.61
C GLU A 16 1.31 5.77 5.84
N GLU A 17 1.73 6.54 6.83
CA GLU A 17 2.28 6.02 8.08
C GLU A 17 1.24 5.23 8.87
N ALA A 18 0.06 5.83 9.12
CA ALA A 18 -1.02 5.19 9.86
C ALA A 18 -1.52 3.94 9.12
N PHE A 19 -1.66 4.03 7.79
CA PHE A 19 -2.14 2.96 6.93
C PHE A 19 -1.21 1.74 6.95
N GLN A 20 0.10 1.92 6.76
CA GLN A 20 1.05 0.81 6.81
C GLN A 20 1.15 0.18 8.20
N LYS A 21 1.09 0.98 9.27
CA LYS A 21 1.02 0.47 10.64
C LYS A 21 -0.23 -0.38 10.88
N ALA A 22 -1.40 0.09 10.43
CA ALA A 22 -2.65 -0.65 10.57
C ALA A 22 -2.57 -2.00 9.84
N LEU A 23 -2.04 -2.05 8.62
CA LEU A 23 -1.90 -3.30 7.87
C LEU A 23 -1.05 -4.35 8.62
N ARG A 24 0.05 -3.93 9.25
CA ARG A 24 0.88 -4.82 10.09
C ARG A 24 0.20 -5.30 11.37
N MET A 25 -0.79 -4.56 11.87
CA MET A 25 -1.53 -4.95 13.07
C MET A 25 -2.61 -5.99 12.76
N VAL A 26 -3.10 -6.08 11.52
CA VAL A 26 -4.17 -7.02 11.13
C VAL A 26 -3.66 -8.46 11.02
N ASP A 27 -2.48 -8.66 10.44
CA ASP A 27 -1.92 -9.98 10.14
C ASP A 27 -0.39 -9.93 10.27
N GLU A 28 0.18 -10.84 11.07
CA GLU A 28 1.63 -10.91 11.33
C GLU A 28 2.46 -11.19 10.07
N ASN A 29 1.85 -11.77 9.03
CA ASN A 29 2.50 -12.08 7.76
C ASN A 29 2.48 -10.90 6.78
N VAL A 30 1.79 -9.80 7.12
CA VAL A 30 1.68 -8.61 6.29
C VAL A 30 2.64 -7.55 6.81
N LEU A 31 3.66 -7.20 6.01
CA LEU A 31 4.66 -6.18 6.37
C LEU A 31 4.22 -4.73 6.08
N GLY A 32 3.12 -4.56 5.35
CA GLY A 32 2.60 -3.24 4.96
C GLY A 32 1.79 -3.34 3.67
N PHE A 33 1.79 -2.26 2.91
CA PHE A 33 1.08 -2.18 1.63
C PHE A 33 1.90 -2.82 0.50
N ASP A 34 1.99 -4.15 0.52
CA ASP A 34 2.89 -4.94 -0.32
C ASP A 34 2.23 -5.33 -1.68
N PRO A 35 2.82 -4.93 -2.83
CA PRO A 35 2.31 -5.26 -4.15
C PRO A 35 2.58 -6.69 -4.63
N TYR A 36 3.31 -7.51 -3.87
CA TYR A 36 3.69 -8.87 -4.26
C TYR A 36 2.82 -9.98 -3.63
N ILE A 37 1.97 -9.63 -2.66
CA ILE A 37 1.07 -10.59 -1.99
C ILE A 37 -0.02 -11.11 -2.94
N LYS A 38 -0.47 -10.27 -3.88
CA LYS A 38 -1.48 -10.61 -4.89
C LYS A 38 -1.04 -10.16 -6.27
N LYS A 39 -1.60 -10.79 -7.30
CA LYS A 39 -1.51 -10.30 -8.68
C LYS A 39 -2.62 -9.28 -8.94
N VAL A 40 -2.46 -8.50 -10.00
CA VAL A 40 -3.53 -7.62 -10.49
C VAL A 40 -4.74 -8.48 -10.89
N ASP A 41 -5.91 -8.11 -10.38
CA ASP A 41 -7.19 -8.71 -10.73
C ASP A 41 -8.25 -7.59 -10.73
N GLU A 42 -8.73 -7.21 -11.90
CA GLU A 42 -9.72 -6.13 -12.02
C GLU A 42 -11.07 -6.52 -11.42
N LYS A 43 -11.39 -7.81 -11.35
CA LYS A 43 -12.62 -8.28 -10.72
C LYS A 43 -12.56 -8.02 -9.22
N GLU A 44 -11.45 -8.34 -8.54
CA GLU A 44 -11.28 -8.02 -7.11
C GLU A 44 -11.16 -6.50 -6.84
N LEU A 45 -10.75 -5.70 -7.83
CA LEU A 45 -10.81 -4.25 -7.73
C LEU A 45 -12.25 -3.73 -7.78
N GLN A 46 -13.13 -4.35 -8.59
CA GLN A 46 -14.54 -3.99 -8.70
C GLN A 46 -15.40 -4.56 -7.57
N GLU A 47 -15.17 -5.83 -7.20
CA GLU A 47 -15.90 -6.58 -6.18
C GLU A 47 -15.07 -6.63 -4.87
N PRO A 48 -15.44 -5.87 -3.82
CA PRO A 48 -14.61 -5.76 -2.62
C PRO A 48 -14.40 -7.09 -1.87
N THR A 49 -13.14 -7.48 -1.68
CA THR A 49 -12.68 -8.61 -0.87
C THR A 49 -11.81 -8.15 0.30
N ASP A 50 -11.52 -9.05 1.25
CA ASP A 50 -10.54 -8.83 2.33
C ASP A 50 -9.10 -8.69 1.81
N LYS A 51 -8.83 -9.14 0.57
CA LYS A 51 -7.51 -9.05 -0.07
C LYS A 51 -7.39 -7.93 -1.11
N ARG A 52 -8.46 -7.20 -1.40
CA ARG A 52 -8.50 -6.10 -2.40
C ARG A 52 -7.39 -5.07 -2.21
N THR A 53 -7.02 -4.78 -0.97
CA THR A 53 -5.94 -3.84 -0.66
C THR A 53 -4.61 -4.26 -1.32
N PHE A 54 -4.29 -5.55 -1.36
CA PHE A 54 -3.04 -6.03 -1.98
C PHE A 54 -3.15 -6.13 -3.50
N VAL A 55 -4.34 -6.40 -4.04
CA VAL A 55 -4.60 -6.29 -5.48
C VAL A 55 -4.43 -4.85 -5.95
N LEU A 56 -4.87 -3.88 -5.14
CA LEU A 56 -4.69 -2.45 -5.40
C LEU A 56 -3.22 -2.04 -5.37
N ALA A 57 -2.43 -2.56 -4.42
CA ALA A 57 -0.98 -2.37 -4.39
C ALA A 57 -0.30 -2.89 -5.68
N ALA A 58 -0.66 -4.11 -6.10
CA ALA A 58 -0.16 -4.69 -7.34
C ALA A 58 -0.53 -3.85 -8.58
N ALA A 59 -1.76 -3.34 -8.66
CA ALA A 59 -2.23 -2.53 -9.77
C ALA A 59 -1.51 -1.16 -9.84
N LEU A 60 -1.26 -0.54 -8.68
CA LEU A 60 -0.44 0.67 -8.60
C LEU A 60 0.99 0.40 -9.07
N LYS A 61 1.60 -0.73 -8.69
CA LYS A 61 2.94 -1.12 -9.17
C LYS A 61 2.95 -1.39 -10.68
N ALA A 62 1.86 -1.93 -11.22
CA ALA A 62 1.64 -2.13 -12.65
C ALA A 62 1.30 -0.82 -13.41
N ASN A 63 1.49 0.35 -12.79
CA ASN A 63 1.28 1.68 -13.36
C ASN A 63 -0.18 1.98 -13.79
N TYR A 64 -1.17 1.39 -13.13
CA TYR A 64 -2.56 1.78 -13.36
C TYR A 64 -2.77 3.26 -12.97
N SER A 65 -3.55 3.98 -13.79
CA SER A 65 -3.87 5.38 -13.51
C SER A 65 -4.80 5.51 -12.30
N ILE A 66 -4.69 6.61 -11.55
CA ILE A 66 -5.62 6.88 -10.44
C ILE A 66 -7.06 6.95 -10.93
N ALA A 67 -7.29 7.51 -12.12
CA ALA A 67 -8.61 7.58 -12.74
C ALA A 67 -9.20 6.18 -12.95
N LYS A 68 -8.43 5.25 -13.53
CA LYS A 68 -8.85 3.85 -13.72
C LYS A 68 -9.12 3.17 -12.39
N LEU A 69 -8.24 3.34 -11.41
CA LEU A 69 -8.42 2.74 -10.08
C LEU A 69 -9.62 3.32 -9.34
N ASN A 70 -9.88 4.62 -9.46
CA ASN A 70 -11.09 5.24 -8.92
C ASN A 70 -12.35 4.71 -9.60
N GLU A 71 -12.34 4.55 -10.92
CA GLU A 71 -13.47 3.99 -11.67
C GLU A 71 -13.79 2.57 -11.22
N LEU A 72 -12.77 1.71 -11.14
CA LEU A 72 -12.91 0.32 -10.70
C LEU A 72 -13.31 0.22 -9.24
N THR A 73 -12.69 1.02 -8.36
CA THR A 73 -12.80 0.79 -6.92
C THR A 73 -13.80 1.68 -6.18
N LYS A 74 -14.12 2.84 -6.76
CA LYS A 74 -14.82 3.97 -6.14
C LYS A 74 -14.11 4.57 -4.92
N ILE A 75 -12.85 4.20 -4.65
CA ILE A 75 -12.02 4.81 -3.61
C ILE A 75 -11.64 6.22 -4.05
N ASP A 76 -11.79 7.19 -3.16
CA ASP A 76 -11.47 8.58 -3.46
C ASP A 76 -10.02 8.73 -3.97
N PRO A 77 -9.79 9.52 -5.04
CA PRO A 77 -8.47 9.72 -5.61
C PRO A 77 -7.41 10.14 -4.59
N TRP A 78 -7.77 10.91 -3.56
CA TRP A 78 -6.85 11.33 -2.50
C TRP A 78 -6.17 10.12 -1.85
N PHE A 79 -6.92 9.09 -1.45
CA PHE A 79 -6.36 7.88 -0.84
C PHE A 79 -5.50 7.11 -1.84
N LEU A 80 -5.95 7.01 -3.10
CA LEU A 80 -5.21 6.32 -4.15
C LEU A 80 -3.86 7.01 -4.44
N TYR A 81 -3.79 8.34 -4.41
CA TYR A 81 -2.52 9.07 -4.50
C TYR A 81 -1.62 8.80 -3.29
N LYS A 82 -2.17 8.72 -2.08
CA LYS A 82 -1.38 8.37 -0.89
C LYS A 82 -0.82 6.95 -0.95
N MET A 83 -1.62 5.99 -1.42
CA MET A 83 -1.18 4.61 -1.65
C MET A 83 -0.12 4.54 -2.75
N ARG A 84 -0.27 5.33 -3.82
CA ARG A 84 0.75 5.45 -4.87
C ARG A 84 2.08 5.93 -4.32
N ASN A 85 2.11 6.92 -3.42
CA ASN A 85 3.36 7.39 -2.80
C ASN A 85 4.14 6.25 -2.12
N ILE A 86 3.43 5.30 -1.50
CA ILE A 86 4.06 4.13 -0.87
C ILE A 86 4.71 3.25 -1.95
N ILE A 87 3.96 2.90 -2.99
CA ILE A 87 4.45 2.04 -4.07
C ILE A 87 5.60 2.67 -4.85
N GLU A 88 5.53 3.97 -5.14
CA GLU A 88 6.62 4.71 -5.80
C GLU A 88 7.90 4.71 -4.95
N HIS A 89 7.78 4.92 -3.63
CA HIS A 89 8.93 4.88 -2.73
C HIS A 89 9.50 3.47 -2.61
N GLN A 90 8.66 2.44 -2.61
CA GLN A 90 9.12 1.05 -2.66
C GLN A 90 9.90 0.76 -3.95
N VAL A 91 9.36 1.16 -5.11
CA VAL A 91 10.04 0.99 -6.41
C VAL A 91 11.36 1.76 -6.46
N LEU A 92 11.43 2.95 -5.83
CA LEU A 92 12.69 3.69 -5.68
C LEU A 92 13.72 2.88 -4.90
N MET A 93 13.34 2.34 -3.74
CA MET A 93 14.25 1.54 -2.90
C MET A 93 14.71 0.25 -3.60
N GLU A 94 13.82 -0.42 -4.34
CA GLU A 94 14.14 -1.63 -5.12
C GLU A 94 15.16 -1.39 -6.24
N LYS A 95 15.27 -0.16 -6.73
CA LYS A 95 16.24 0.22 -7.78
C LYS A 95 17.63 0.57 -7.22
N LEU A 96 17.76 0.73 -5.90
CA LEU A 96 19.05 1.07 -5.30
C LEU A 96 20.00 -0.13 -5.35
N PRO A 97 21.30 0.09 -5.66
CA PRO A 97 22.29 -0.97 -5.67
C PRO A 97 22.52 -1.52 -4.25
N PRO A 98 22.37 -2.85 -4.01
CA PRO A 98 22.43 -3.43 -2.67
C PRO A 98 23.74 -3.17 -1.90
N LYS A 99 24.84 -2.90 -2.62
CA LYS A 99 26.19 -2.73 -2.05
C LYS A 99 26.47 -1.33 -1.53
N GLU A 100 25.69 -0.33 -1.93
CA GLU A 100 25.94 1.08 -1.58
C GLU A 100 25.12 1.55 -0.37
N GLY A 101 24.25 0.69 0.15
CA GLY A 101 23.33 1.01 1.24
C GLY A 101 22.17 1.91 0.78
N ILE A 102 21.25 2.20 1.71
CA ILE A 102 20.13 3.10 1.46
C ILE A 102 20.55 4.51 1.90
N PRO A 103 20.50 5.54 1.02
CA PRO A 103 20.77 6.91 1.41
C PRO A 103 19.89 7.36 2.60
N HIS A 104 20.46 8.16 3.49
CA HIS A 104 19.79 8.57 4.74
C HIS A 104 18.43 9.24 4.49
N ASP A 105 18.35 10.11 3.50
CA ASP A 105 17.12 10.83 3.11
C ASP A 105 16.05 9.88 2.57
N VAL A 106 16.44 8.89 1.75
CA VAL A 106 15.55 7.84 1.25
C VAL A 106 15.02 6.99 2.40
N LEU A 107 15.88 6.62 3.34
CA LEU A 107 15.50 5.85 4.52
C LEU A 107 14.56 6.66 5.43
N LEU A 108 14.92 7.91 5.73
CA LEU A 108 14.09 8.81 6.55
C LEU A 108 12.70 8.97 5.95
N LYS A 109 12.62 9.18 4.63
CA LYS A 109 11.36 9.27 3.91
C LYS A 109 10.57 7.96 4.00
N ALA A 110 11.22 6.81 3.87
CA ALA A 110 10.57 5.50 4.05
C ALA A 110 9.94 5.38 5.45
N LYS A 111 10.67 5.74 6.51
CA LYS A 111 10.13 5.71 7.89
C LYS A 111 8.95 6.64 8.06
N GLN A 112 9.00 7.85 7.48
CA GLN A 112 7.88 8.80 7.50
C GLN A 112 6.66 8.33 6.69
N LEU A 113 6.84 7.42 5.74
CA LEU A 113 5.76 6.78 4.98
C LEU A 113 5.23 5.52 5.68
N GLY A 114 5.83 5.08 6.78
CA GLY A 114 5.37 3.93 7.57
C GLY A 114 6.00 2.58 7.22
N PHE A 115 7.06 2.54 6.41
CA PHE A 115 7.82 1.31 6.15
C PHE A 115 8.42 0.78 7.46
N SER A 116 8.33 -0.54 7.70
CA SER A 116 8.85 -1.22 8.89
C SER A 116 10.37 -1.20 8.95
#